data_AF-A0A1Y2EAS3-F1
#
_entry.id   AF-A0A1Y2EAS3-F1
#
_cell.length_a   1.000
_cell.length_b   1.000
_cell.length_c   1.000
_cell.angle_alpha   90.00
_cell.angle_beta   90.00
_cell.angle_gamma   90.00
#
_symmetry.space_group_name_H-M   'P 1'
#
loop_
_entity.id
_entity.type
_entity.pdbx_description
1 polymer ?
#
loop_
_entity_poly.entity_id
_entity_poly.type
_entity_poly.pdbx_seq_one_letter_code
_entity_poly.pdbx_strand_id
1 'polypeptide(L)'
;MDSMFFWTPNFSVKNLEHLTVHFGTGRPSSGCYFRDPSRAIRGPFYENAPPVSETEVPPGYGFSEEEDAEAAISFSLIGQRDWDGRVQEVLPDDDSLVPLIEAFGRACLQMPMLKLAELSTIITVPPELDTARCYEDRSPWGLWYFSPGTSPGTNYLEMDLAFSEDIQHRRLFWDVKRWRSDMDLQNLLRNIGSERYGKPLVERFVNTWIPT
;
A
#
# COMPACT_ATOMS: atom_id res chain seq x y z
N MET A 1 -10.57 3.74 -17.62
CA MET A 1 -9.70 4.90 -17.88
C MET A 1 -8.29 4.46 -17.52
N ASP A 2 -7.51 4.06 -18.53
CA ASP A 2 -6.16 3.54 -18.33
C ASP A 2 -5.15 4.68 -18.33
N SER A 3 -4.73 5.11 -17.14
CA SER A 3 -3.55 5.96 -16.99
C SER A 3 -2.31 5.06 -16.86
N MET A 4 -1.80 4.63 -18.01
CA MET A 4 -0.51 3.97 -18.11
C MET A 4 0.57 5.05 -17.99
N PHE A 5 1.29 5.10 -16.86
CA PHE A 5 2.38 6.05 -16.65
C PHE A 5 3.58 5.65 -17.50
N PHE A 6 3.61 6.13 -18.75
CA PHE A 6 4.81 6.08 -19.57
C PHE A 6 5.77 7.19 -19.12
N TRP A 7 6.84 6.80 -18.43
CA TRP A 7 7.98 7.69 -18.22
C TRP A 7 8.60 8.00 -19.60
N THR A 8 8.37 9.20 -20.12
CA THR A 8 9.05 9.62 -21.33
C THR A 8 10.55 9.81 -21.03
N PRO A 9 11.48 9.33 -21.87
CA PRO A 9 12.92 9.30 -21.54
C PRO A 9 13.60 10.67 -21.42
N ASN A 10 12.87 11.77 -21.69
CA ASN A 10 13.44 13.11 -21.79
C ASN A 10 13.11 14.03 -20.60
N PHE A 11 12.39 13.55 -19.58
CA PHE A 11 12.26 14.30 -18.34
C PHE A 11 13.55 14.18 -17.53
N SER A 12 14.28 15.28 -17.38
CA SER A 12 15.43 15.34 -16.47
C SER A 12 14.92 15.28 -15.03
N VAL A 13 14.80 14.06 -14.49
CA VAL A 13 14.46 13.77 -13.09
C VAL A 13 15.44 14.42 -12.10
N LYS A 14 16.57 14.94 -12.58
CA LYS A 14 17.60 15.62 -11.79
C LYS A 14 17.09 16.86 -11.06
N ASN A 15 16.07 17.54 -11.60
CA ASN A 15 15.51 18.76 -11.02
C ASN A 15 14.14 18.52 -10.36
N LEU A 16 13.67 17.27 -10.28
CA LEU A 16 12.37 17.00 -9.68
C LEU A 16 12.45 17.16 -8.16
N GLU A 17 11.69 18.11 -7.64
CA GLU A 17 11.63 18.38 -6.19
C GLU A 17 10.44 17.69 -5.52
N HIS A 18 9.36 17.42 -6.26
CA HIS A 18 8.13 16.83 -5.75
C HIS A 18 7.70 15.67 -6.63
N LEU A 19 7.48 14.51 -6.03
CA LEU A 19 6.92 13.33 -6.69
C LEU A 19 5.67 12.89 -5.94
N THR A 20 4.53 12.83 -6.62
CA THR A 20 3.31 12.29 -6.05
C THR A 20 2.77 11.21 -6.99
N VAL A 21 2.58 10.01 -6.45
CA VAL A 21 2.04 8.86 -7.15
C VAL A 21 0.78 8.40 -6.44
N HIS A 22 -0.36 8.63 -7.07
CA HIS A 22 -1.61 8.04 -6.66
C HIS A 22 -1.91 6.80 -7.51
N PHE A 23 -2.22 5.69 -6.85
CA PHE A 23 -2.58 4.46 -7.54
C PHE A 23 -3.96 3.98 -7.09
N GLY A 24 -4.67 3.27 -7.98
CA GLY A 24 -5.94 2.61 -7.64
C GLY A 24 -5.70 1.29 -6.92
N THR A 25 -6.72 0.75 -6.25
CA THR A 25 -6.65 -0.56 -5.59
C THR A 25 -6.58 -1.73 -6.58
N GLY A 26 -7.01 -1.52 -7.84
CA GLY A 26 -6.88 -2.47 -8.94
C GLY A 26 -5.55 -2.36 -9.70
N ARG A 27 -5.04 -3.49 -10.18
CA ARG A 27 -3.83 -3.57 -11.02
C ARG A 27 -4.17 -3.44 -12.52
N PRO A 28 -3.31 -2.78 -13.32
CA PRO A 28 -3.49 -2.71 -14.77
C PRO A 28 -3.47 -4.07 -15.46
N SER A 29 -2.69 -5.03 -14.93
CA SER A 29 -2.54 -6.38 -15.47
C SER A 29 -3.66 -7.35 -15.07
N SER A 30 -4.79 -6.84 -14.58
CA SER A 30 -5.77 -7.56 -13.75
C SER A 30 -5.26 -7.92 -12.35
N GLY A 31 -6.17 -8.04 -11.38
CA GLY A 31 -5.87 -8.25 -9.96
C GLY A 31 -6.00 -6.98 -9.10
N CYS A 32 -5.66 -7.09 -7.82
CA CYS A 32 -5.69 -5.98 -6.86
C CYS A 32 -4.36 -5.89 -6.10
N TYR A 33 -3.99 -4.70 -5.62
CA TYR A 33 -2.90 -4.49 -4.65
C TYR A 33 -3.32 -4.85 -3.22
N PHE A 34 -4.62 -5.00 -3.02
CA PHE A 34 -5.27 -5.21 -1.76
C PHE A 34 -6.27 -6.33 -1.93
N ARG A 35 -6.09 -7.40 -1.15
CA ARG A 35 -6.99 -8.55 -1.13
C ARG A 35 -8.15 -8.21 -0.21
N ASP A 36 -9.36 -8.37 -0.74
CA ASP A 36 -10.60 -8.33 0.03
C ASP A 36 -10.89 -9.74 0.56
N PRO A 37 -10.74 -10.00 1.87
CA PRO A 37 -10.94 -11.34 2.42
C PRO A 37 -12.39 -11.82 2.26
N SER A 38 -13.36 -10.90 2.14
CA SER A 38 -14.77 -11.26 1.92
C SER A 38 -15.00 -11.90 0.54
N ARG A 39 -14.17 -11.55 -0.45
CA ARG A 39 -14.20 -12.16 -1.79
C ARG A 39 -13.51 -13.52 -1.85
N ALA A 40 -12.56 -13.81 -0.96
CA ALA A 40 -11.95 -15.13 -0.88
C ALA A 40 -12.92 -16.18 -0.31
N ILE A 41 -13.88 -15.77 0.51
CA ILE A 41 -14.87 -16.66 1.16
C ILE A 41 -16.05 -16.96 0.23
N ARG A 42 -16.42 -16.02 -0.65
CA ARG A 42 -17.34 -16.31 -1.77
C ARG A 42 -16.53 -17.00 -2.86
N GLY A 43 -16.49 -18.32 -2.84
CA GLY A 43 -15.79 -19.14 -3.84
C GLY A 43 -16.20 -18.83 -5.30
N PRO A 44 -15.76 -19.62 -6.29
CA PRO A 44 -15.99 -19.36 -7.71
C PRO A 44 -17.46 -19.55 -8.17
N PHE A 45 -18.43 -19.23 -7.33
CA PHE A 45 -19.84 -19.12 -7.69
C PHE A 45 -20.14 -17.68 -8.13
N TYR A 46 -19.56 -17.29 -9.27
CA TYR A 46 -20.34 -16.48 -10.19
C TYR A 46 -21.43 -17.42 -10.73
N GLU A 47 -22.65 -17.32 -10.19
CA GLU A 47 -23.83 -18.14 -10.55
C GLU A 47 -24.21 -18.10 -12.05
N ASN A 48 -23.47 -17.38 -12.89
CA ASN A 48 -23.65 -17.33 -14.35
C ASN A 48 -22.36 -17.54 -15.15
N ALA A 49 -21.26 -17.98 -14.53
CA ALA A 49 -20.08 -18.37 -15.29
C ALA A 49 -20.36 -19.72 -16.00
N PRO A 50 -20.07 -19.84 -17.30
CA PRO A 50 -20.24 -21.11 -18.02
C PRO A 50 -19.45 -22.21 -17.30
N PRO A 51 -19.97 -23.46 -17.25
CA PRO A 51 -19.32 -24.55 -16.55
C PRO A 51 -17.88 -24.71 -17.08
N VAL A 52 -16.92 -24.48 -16.19
CA VAL A 52 -15.50 -24.73 -16.48
C VAL A 52 -15.34 -26.24 -16.57
N SER A 53 -15.01 -26.74 -17.77
CA SER A 53 -14.73 -28.15 -17.98
C SER A 53 -13.58 -28.58 -17.06
N GLU A 54 -13.73 -29.71 -16.37
CA GLU A 54 -12.83 -30.28 -15.34
C GLU A 54 -11.40 -30.64 -15.82
N THR A 55 -10.93 -30.12 -16.95
CA THR A 55 -9.71 -30.58 -17.61
C THR A 55 -8.55 -29.59 -17.63
N GLU A 56 -8.69 -28.38 -17.08
CA GLU A 56 -7.59 -27.41 -17.05
C GLU A 56 -7.52 -26.67 -15.71
N VAL A 57 -7.16 -27.41 -14.66
CA VAL A 57 -6.63 -26.75 -13.46
C VAL A 57 -5.20 -26.32 -13.79
N PRO A 58 -4.84 -25.02 -13.63
CA PRO A 58 -3.48 -24.56 -13.90
C PRO A 58 -2.48 -25.31 -13.02
N PRO A 59 -1.34 -25.78 -13.56
CA PRO A 59 -0.33 -26.49 -12.76
C PRO A 59 0.21 -25.55 -11.67
N GLY A 60 -0.06 -25.87 -10.40
CA GLY A 60 0.41 -25.08 -9.26
C GLY A 60 -0.50 -25.03 -8.02
N TYR A 61 -1.69 -25.62 -8.05
CA TYR A 61 -2.57 -25.78 -6.87
C TYR A 61 -2.60 -27.25 -6.42
N GLY A 62 -2.69 -27.48 -5.11
CA GLY A 62 -2.25 -28.68 -4.38
C GLY A 62 -2.81 -30.01 -4.88
N PHE A 63 -2.09 -31.09 -4.58
CA PHE A 63 -2.40 -32.44 -5.08
C PHE A 63 -3.42 -33.18 -4.20
N SER A 64 -3.92 -32.58 -3.13
CA SER A 64 -4.89 -33.20 -2.23
C SER A 64 -5.88 -32.20 -1.64
N GLU A 65 -7.10 -32.69 -1.37
CA GLU A 65 -8.17 -31.95 -0.69
C GLU A 65 -7.73 -31.46 0.71
N GLU A 66 -6.78 -32.18 1.34
CA GLU A 66 -6.18 -31.79 2.62
C GLU A 66 -5.20 -30.63 2.51
N GLU A 67 -4.38 -30.55 1.45
CA GLU A 67 -3.51 -29.39 1.18
C GLU A 67 -4.33 -28.14 0.85
N ASP A 68 -5.41 -28.30 0.09
CA ASP A 68 -6.34 -27.20 -0.22
C ASP A 68 -7.10 -26.75 1.04
N ALA A 69 -7.47 -27.69 1.92
CA ALA A 69 -8.06 -27.36 3.21
C ALA A 69 -7.07 -26.66 4.15
N GLU A 70 -5.82 -27.12 4.23
CA GLU A 70 -4.78 -26.45 5.02
C GLU A 70 -4.42 -25.07 4.46
N ALA A 71 -4.34 -24.92 3.13
CA ALA A 71 -4.16 -23.63 2.48
C ALA A 71 -5.36 -22.71 2.78
N ALA A 72 -6.59 -23.19 2.67
CA ALA A 72 -7.80 -22.44 2.99
C ALA A 72 -7.90 -22.06 4.49
N ILE A 73 -7.45 -22.94 5.39
CA ILE A 73 -7.38 -22.68 6.84
C ILE A 73 -6.29 -21.65 7.13
N SER A 74 -5.10 -21.80 6.55
CA SER A 74 -4.01 -20.81 6.65
C SER A 74 -4.43 -19.45 6.09
N PHE A 75 -5.19 -19.42 4.99
CA PHE A 75 -5.79 -18.21 4.43
C PHE A 75 -6.86 -17.60 5.35
N SER A 76 -7.66 -18.43 6.01
CA SER A 76 -8.70 -17.99 6.95
C SER A 76 -8.13 -17.42 8.25
N LEU A 77 -6.92 -17.82 8.64
CA LEU A 77 -6.21 -17.32 9.83
C LEU A 77 -5.52 -15.96 9.62
N ILE A 78 -5.24 -15.56 8.38
CA ILE A 78 -4.58 -14.27 8.08
C ILE A 78 -5.59 -13.12 7.98
N GLY A 79 -6.86 -13.42 7.65
CA GLY A 79 -7.95 -12.47 7.86
C GLY A 79 -8.32 -12.43 9.34
N GLN A 80 -7.84 -11.43 10.10
CA GLN A 80 -8.29 -11.21 11.48
C GLN A 80 -9.81 -10.99 11.48
N ARG A 81 -10.56 -12.06 11.76
CA ARG A 81 -11.98 -11.96 12.11
C ARG A 81 -12.06 -11.49 13.55
N ASP A 82 -12.86 -10.48 13.80
CA ASP A 82 -13.26 -10.16 15.17
C ASP A 82 -14.17 -11.29 15.72
N TRP A 83 -14.44 -11.28 17.02
CA TRP A 83 -15.27 -12.31 17.68
C TRP A 83 -16.68 -12.44 17.08
N ASP A 84 -17.12 -11.48 16.27
CA ASP A 84 -18.40 -11.47 15.55
C ASP A 84 -18.32 -12.03 14.11
N GLY A 85 -17.14 -12.47 13.66
CA GLY A 85 -16.93 -13.04 12.32
C GLY A 85 -16.82 -12.03 11.18
N ARG A 86 -16.74 -10.71 11.47
CA ARG A 86 -16.57 -9.68 10.43
C ARG A 86 -15.11 -9.55 10.01
N VAL A 87 -14.92 -9.41 8.69
CA VAL A 87 -13.62 -9.14 8.08
C VAL A 87 -13.28 -7.67 8.27
N GLN A 88 -12.47 -7.31 9.25
CA GLN A 88 -12.25 -5.89 9.59
C GLN A 88 -11.20 -5.18 8.74
N GLU A 89 -10.33 -5.89 8.03
CA GLU A 89 -9.16 -5.26 7.40
C GLU A 89 -8.90 -5.78 5.99
N VAL A 90 -8.64 -4.84 5.09
CA VAL A 90 -8.16 -5.10 3.74
C VAL A 90 -6.67 -5.45 3.82
N LEU A 91 -6.28 -6.60 3.27
CA LEU A 91 -4.92 -7.11 3.39
C LEU A 91 -4.07 -6.71 2.17
N PRO A 92 -2.92 -6.06 2.34
CA PRO A 92 -2.02 -5.82 1.21
C PRO A 92 -1.53 -7.11 0.57
N ASP A 93 -1.39 -7.08 -0.76
CA ASP A 93 -0.85 -8.17 -1.57
C ASP A 93 0.65 -7.93 -1.80
N ASP A 94 1.51 -8.54 -0.99
CA ASP A 94 2.97 -8.30 -1.02
C ASP A 94 3.57 -8.49 -2.41
N ASP A 95 3.16 -9.55 -3.13
CA ASP A 95 3.62 -9.86 -4.50
C ASP A 95 3.38 -8.70 -5.49
N SER A 96 2.38 -7.88 -5.21
CA SER A 96 1.98 -6.74 -6.05
C SER A 96 2.50 -5.42 -5.52
N LEU A 97 2.45 -5.24 -4.19
CA LEU A 97 2.69 -3.97 -3.54
C LEU A 97 4.19 -3.72 -3.32
N VAL A 98 4.96 -4.75 -2.93
CA VAL A 98 6.41 -4.62 -2.71
C VAL A 98 7.11 -4.14 -3.99
N PRO A 99 6.89 -4.73 -5.18
CA PRO A 99 7.51 -4.24 -6.41
C PRO A 99 7.14 -2.78 -6.76
N LEU A 100 5.91 -2.36 -6.46
CA LEU A 100 5.47 -0.98 -6.66
C LEU A 100 6.26 -0.01 -5.77
N ILE A 101 6.36 -0.33 -4.48
CA ILE A 101 7.11 0.50 -3.51
C ILE A 101 8.60 0.50 -3.83
N GLU A 102 9.16 -0.65 -4.24
CA GLU A 102 10.55 -0.74 -4.68
C GLU A 102 10.82 0.16 -5.88
N ALA A 103 9.97 0.09 -6.92
CA ALA A 103 10.11 0.92 -8.11
C ALA A 103 10.03 2.41 -7.76
N PHE A 104 9.09 2.78 -6.88
CA PHE A 104 8.98 4.13 -6.34
C PHE A 104 10.25 4.57 -5.60
N GLY A 105 10.77 3.73 -4.69
CA GLY A 105 12.00 4.01 -3.94
C GLY A 105 13.23 4.17 -4.83
N ARG A 106 13.39 3.29 -5.83
CA ARG A 106 14.46 3.39 -6.83
C ARG A 106 14.35 4.66 -7.67
N ALA A 107 13.14 5.08 -8.04
CA ALA A 107 12.94 6.34 -8.74
C ALA A 107 13.33 7.53 -7.86
N CYS A 108 12.92 7.54 -6.59
CA CYS A 108 13.28 8.58 -5.63
C CYS A 108 14.80 8.71 -5.42
N LEU A 109 15.54 7.60 -5.40
CA LEU A 109 17.01 7.61 -5.30
C LEU A 109 17.70 8.30 -6.49
N GLN A 110 17.05 8.37 -7.65
CA GLN A 110 17.58 9.02 -8.84
C GLN A 110 17.24 10.52 -8.91
N MET A 111 16.56 11.07 -7.89
CA MET A 111 16.08 12.45 -7.82
C MET A 111 16.85 13.24 -6.74
N PRO A 112 18.05 13.78 -7.04
CA PRO A 112 18.89 14.46 -6.05
C PRO A 112 18.28 15.74 -5.47
N MET A 113 17.30 16.32 -6.18
CA MET A 113 16.59 17.53 -5.76
C MET A 113 15.29 17.23 -4.99
N LEU A 114 14.96 15.96 -4.76
CA LEU A 114 13.71 15.53 -4.14
C LEU A 114 13.56 16.08 -2.72
N LYS A 115 12.52 16.89 -2.53
CA LYS A 115 12.10 17.45 -1.24
C LYS A 115 10.92 16.70 -0.66
N LEU A 116 9.99 16.26 -1.51
CA LEU A 116 8.78 15.54 -1.12
C LEU A 116 8.56 14.38 -2.08
N ALA A 117 8.28 13.20 -1.53
CA ALA A 117 7.79 12.07 -2.31
C ALA A 117 6.60 11.43 -1.62
N GLU A 118 5.57 11.10 -2.39
CA GLU A 118 4.35 10.49 -1.91
C GLU A 118 3.97 9.32 -2.83
N LEU A 119 3.70 8.17 -2.22
CA LEU A 119 3.02 7.06 -2.87
C LEU A 119 1.78 6.74 -2.02
N SER A 120 0.60 6.96 -2.57
CA SER A 120 -0.63 6.81 -1.80
C SER A 120 -1.78 6.24 -2.63
N THR A 121 -2.71 5.64 -1.91
CA THR A 121 -3.99 5.20 -2.44
C THR A 121 -5.06 5.43 -1.38
N ILE A 122 -6.30 5.29 -1.81
CA ILE A 122 -7.45 5.30 -0.92
C ILE A 122 -8.09 3.93 -1.00
N ILE A 123 -8.15 3.25 0.14
CA ILE A 123 -8.82 1.97 0.28
C ILE A 123 -10.30 2.24 0.55
N THR A 124 -11.16 1.75 -0.33
CA THR A 124 -12.60 1.79 -0.09
C THR A 124 -12.96 0.77 0.98
N VAL A 125 -13.53 1.24 2.08
CA VAL A 125 -14.01 0.35 3.16
C VAL A 125 -15.40 -0.16 2.75
N PRO A 126 -15.65 -1.48 2.74
CA PRO A 126 -16.98 -2.02 2.49
C PRO A 126 -18.03 -1.42 3.44
N PRO A 127 -19.22 -1.02 2.94
CA PRO A 127 -20.29 -0.44 3.77
C PRO A 127 -20.72 -1.34 4.94
N GLU A 128 -20.55 -2.67 4.81
CA GLU A 128 -20.90 -3.65 5.82
C GLU A 128 -20.00 -3.62 7.06
N LEU A 129 -18.89 -2.87 7.02
CA LEU A 129 -17.95 -2.68 8.13
C LEU A 129 -18.15 -1.35 8.86
N ASP A 130 -18.93 -0.42 8.31
CA ASP A 130 -19.14 0.91 8.89
C ASP A 130 -20.33 0.90 9.85
N THR A 131 -20.06 0.55 11.12
CA THR A 131 -21.12 0.54 12.16
C THR A 131 -21.17 1.78 13.03
N ALA A 132 -20.32 2.78 12.84
CA ALA A 132 -20.40 3.97 13.65
C ALA A 132 -19.73 5.20 13.02
N ARG A 133 -20.59 6.10 12.54
CA ARG A 133 -20.38 7.55 12.42
C ARG A 133 -19.45 8.01 11.29
N CYS A 134 -20.09 8.24 10.14
CA CYS A 134 -19.97 9.47 9.35
C CYS A 134 -18.56 10.07 9.21
N TYR A 135 -17.60 9.34 8.66
CA TYR A 135 -16.49 9.94 7.92
C TYR A 135 -16.09 9.00 6.79
N GLU A 136 -16.60 9.33 5.60
CA GLU A 136 -16.05 9.05 4.25
C GLU A 136 -15.43 7.67 4.03
N ASP A 137 -16.04 6.87 3.13
CA ASP A 137 -15.77 5.46 2.71
C ASP A 137 -14.32 5.06 2.33
N ARG A 138 -13.29 5.74 2.85
CA ARG A 138 -11.99 5.93 2.24
C ARG A 138 -10.92 6.02 3.33
N SER A 139 -10.20 4.94 3.56
CA SER A 139 -9.00 4.98 4.40
C SER A 139 -7.79 5.38 3.54
N PRO A 140 -7.03 6.41 3.92
CA PRO A 140 -5.73 6.65 3.31
C PRO A 140 -4.81 5.45 3.58
N TRP A 141 -3.98 5.13 2.60
CA TRP A 141 -2.90 4.16 2.70
C TRP A 141 -1.72 4.69 1.89
N GLY A 142 -0.52 4.70 2.44
CA GLY A 142 0.62 5.18 1.70
C GLY A 142 1.88 5.42 2.52
N LEU A 143 2.84 6.05 1.84
CA LEU A 143 4.13 6.44 2.38
C LEU A 143 4.55 7.81 1.88
N TRP A 144 5.24 8.54 2.75
CA TRP A 144 5.68 9.90 2.49
C TRP A 144 7.13 10.09 2.92
N TYR A 145 7.92 10.66 2.02
CA TYR A 145 9.26 11.13 2.30
C TYR A 145 9.29 12.67 2.31
N PHE A 146 9.97 13.23 3.31
CA PHE A 146 10.25 14.66 3.39
C PHE A 146 11.74 14.89 3.63
N SER A 147 12.32 15.79 2.85
CA SER A 147 13.67 16.30 3.09
C SER A 147 13.70 17.28 4.28
N PRO A 148 14.87 17.57 4.86
CA PRO A 148 15.01 18.55 5.94
C PRO A 148 14.43 19.91 5.54
N GLY A 149 13.71 20.55 6.46
CA GLY A 149 13.05 21.84 6.27
C GLY A 149 11.79 21.80 5.40
N THR A 150 11.42 20.63 4.85
CA THR A 150 10.22 20.52 4.00
C THR A 150 8.99 20.34 4.88
N SER A 151 8.10 21.32 4.90
CA SER A 151 6.80 21.19 5.56
C SER A 151 5.90 20.26 4.75
N PRO A 152 5.12 19.40 5.42
CA PRO A 152 3.93 18.83 4.82
C PRO A 152 2.99 19.96 4.35
N GLY A 153 2.22 19.72 3.29
CA GLY A 153 1.10 20.60 2.94
C GLY A 153 0.10 20.69 4.11
N THR A 154 -0.73 21.73 4.13
CA THR A 154 -1.72 21.99 5.21
C THR A 154 -2.56 20.76 5.57
N ASN A 155 -2.97 20.00 4.55
CA ASN A 155 -3.80 18.80 4.73
C ASN A 155 -3.10 17.70 5.55
N TYR A 156 -1.78 17.63 5.54
CA TYR A 156 -1.00 16.63 6.28
C TYR A 156 -0.78 17.01 7.75
N LEU A 157 -0.65 18.30 8.03
CA LEU A 157 -0.50 18.82 9.38
C LEU A 157 -1.78 18.61 10.21
N GLU A 158 -2.92 18.63 9.54
CA GLU A 158 -4.22 18.33 10.15
C GLU A 158 -4.43 16.83 10.41
N MET A 159 -3.63 15.96 9.77
CA MET A 159 -3.75 14.50 9.92
C MET A 159 -2.96 13.92 11.10
N ASP A 160 -1.74 14.40 11.37
CA ASP A 160 -0.94 13.93 12.52
C ASP A 160 0.18 14.94 12.88
N LEU A 161 0.31 15.29 14.16
CA LEU A 161 1.38 16.16 14.67
C LEU A 161 2.78 15.60 14.40
N ALA A 162 2.92 14.29 14.25
CA ALA A 162 4.18 13.63 13.90
C ALA A 162 4.78 14.16 12.59
N PHE A 163 3.95 14.66 11.66
CA PHE A 163 4.42 15.30 10.42
C PHE A 163 5.09 16.67 10.65
N SER A 164 4.88 17.30 11.81
CA SER A 164 5.51 18.59 12.18
C SER A 164 6.79 18.44 12.99
N GLU A 165 6.95 17.30 13.68
CA GLU A 165 8.14 17.00 14.47
C GLU A 165 9.36 16.69 13.58
N ASP A 166 10.56 16.85 14.15
CA ASP A 166 11.83 16.49 13.52
C ASP A 166 12.07 17.13 12.14
N ILE A 167 11.52 18.32 11.89
CA ILE A 167 11.60 19.00 10.58
C ILE A 167 13.05 19.21 10.10
N GLN A 168 14.03 19.20 11.00
CA GLN A 168 15.45 19.33 10.68
C GLN A 168 16.07 18.05 10.10
N HIS A 169 15.34 16.93 10.14
CA HIS A 169 15.79 15.63 9.64
C HIS A 169 15.06 15.23 8.36
N ARG A 170 15.65 14.29 7.62
CA ARG A 170 14.87 13.53 6.62
C ARG A 170 13.81 12.74 7.38
N ARG A 171 12.62 12.61 6.82
CA ARG A 171 11.50 11.91 7.46
C ARG A 171 10.85 10.94 6.49
N LEU A 172 10.51 9.75 6.98
CA LEU A 172 9.78 8.72 6.26
C LEU A 172 8.58 8.29 7.10
N PHE A 173 7.38 8.48 6.56
CA PHE A 173 6.13 8.13 7.23
C PHE A 173 5.45 7.00 6.51
N TRP A 174 4.90 6.06 7.28
CA TRP A 174 4.14 4.92 6.80
C TRP A 174 2.73 4.98 7.38
N ASP A 175 1.72 5.24 6.56
CA ASP A 175 0.32 4.99 6.92
C ASP A 175 -0.14 3.73 6.19
N VAL A 176 0.27 2.61 6.74
CA VAL A 176 0.08 1.29 6.13
C VAL A 176 -0.66 0.34 7.07
N LYS A 177 -1.38 0.90 8.05
CA LYS A 177 -2.10 0.15 9.10
C LYS A 177 -1.18 -0.88 9.78
N ARG A 178 -1.60 -2.15 9.80
CA ARG A 178 -0.85 -3.25 10.40
C ARG A 178 0.20 -3.86 9.46
N TRP A 179 0.22 -3.47 8.19
CA TRP A 179 1.20 -4.00 7.24
C TRP A 179 2.62 -3.58 7.61
N ARG A 180 3.58 -4.48 7.40
CA ARG A 180 5.00 -4.26 7.65
C ARG A 180 5.77 -4.81 6.48
N SER A 181 6.54 -3.93 5.84
CA SER A 181 7.52 -4.30 4.82
C SER A 181 8.68 -5.06 5.43
N ASP A 182 9.37 -5.86 4.61
CA ASP A 182 10.65 -6.44 4.98
C ASP A 182 11.72 -5.35 5.21
N MET A 183 12.84 -5.77 5.81
CA MET A 183 13.94 -4.87 6.14
C MET A 183 14.65 -4.31 4.90
N ASP A 184 14.67 -5.03 3.79
CA ASP A 184 15.39 -4.61 2.59
C ASP A 184 14.66 -3.45 1.90
N LEU A 185 13.32 -3.53 1.81
CA LEU A 185 12.47 -2.46 1.32
C LEU A 185 12.52 -1.21 2.22
N GLN A 186 12.52 -1.40 3.55
CA GLN A 186 12.71 -0.30 4.48
C GLN A 186 14.08 0.37 4.27
N ASN A 187 15.15 -0.42 4.17
CA ASN A 187 16.50 0.09 3.95
C ASN A 187 16.62 0.84 2.62
N LEU A 188 15.97 0.35 1.56
CA LEU A 188 15.89 1.04 0.27
C LEU A 188 15.31 2.45 0.43
N LEU A 189 14.15 2.58 1.09
CA LEU A 189 13.50 3.88 1.28
C LEU A 189 14.26 4.78 2.26
N ARG A 190 14.88 4.22 3.30
CA ARG A 190 15.73 4.96 4.24
C ARG A 190 16.93 5.64 3.57
N ASN A 191 17.37 5.12 2.42
CA ASN A 191 18.48 5.68 1.67
C ASN A 191 18.10 6.89 0.80
N ILE A 192 16.81 7.20 0.62
CA ILE A 192 16.35 8.35 -0.19
C ILE A 192 16.93 9.65 0.37
N GLY A 193 17.66 10.39 -0.47
CA GLY A 193 18.30 11.66 -0.10
C GLY A 193 19.50 11.53 0.85
N SER A 194 19.95 10.31 1.19
CA SER A 194 21.06 10.11 2.13
C SER A 194 22.40 10.68 1.64
N GLU A 195 22.65 10.67 0.33
CA GLU A 195 23.85 11.27 -0.27
C GLU A 195 23.93 12.79 -0.05
N ARG A 196 22.76 13.46 -0.01
CA ARG A 196 22.68 14.92 0.11
C ARG A 196 22.55 15.39 1.55
N TYR A 197 21.75 14.70 2.35
CA TYR A 197 21.38 15.15 3.70
C TYR A 197 22.01 14.29 4.81
N GLY A 198 22.79 13.27 4.46
CA GLY A 198 23.43 12.35 5.39
C GLY A 198 22.50 11.21 5.86
N LYS A 199 23.00 10.40 6.79
CA LYS A 199 22.33 9.19 7.30
C LYS A 199 21.15 9.41 8.27
N PRO A 200 21.06 10.47 9.08
CA PRO A 200 19.91 10.64 9.97
C PRO A 200 18.60 10.66 9.18
N LEU A 201 17.65 9.84 9.61
CA LEU A 201 16.27 9.77 9.12
C LEU A 201 15.39 9.45 10.33
N VAL A 202 14.29 10.17 10.45
CA VAL A 202 13.22 9.81 11.38
C VAL A 202 12.18 9.01 10.61
N GLU A 203 11.95 7.79 11.05
CA GLU A 203 10.96 6.90 10.45
C GLU A 203 9.82 6.65 11.45
N ARG A 204 8.58 6.80 11.01
CA ARG A 204 7.40 6.62 11.86
C ARG A 204 6.29 5.88 11.12
N PHE A 205 5.59 5.02 11.85
CA PHE A 205 4.33 4.44 11.42
C PHE A 205 3.21 5.29 12.03
N VAL A 206 2.43 5.93 11.18
CA VAL A 206 1.32 6.82 11.57
C VAL A 206 -0.01 6.14 11.26
N ASN A 207 -1.09 6.63 11.86
CA ASN A 207 -2.44 6.18 11.55
C ASN A 207 -3.35 7.41 11.47
N THR A 208 -3.41 7.99 10.27
CA THR A 208 -4.16 9.24 10.03
C THR A 208 -5.68 9.06 10.06
N TRP A 209 -6.17 7.83 10.29
CA TRP A 209 -7.59 7.50 10.31
C TRP A 209 -8.22 7.59 11.71
N ILE A 210 -7.41 7.62 12.76
CA ILE A 210 -7.95 7.79 14.12
C ILE A 210 -7.86 9.29 14.46
N PRO A 211 -8.99 10.03 14.50
CA PRO A 211 -8.97 11.38 15.04
C PRO A 211 -8.51 11.29 16.50
N THR A 212 -7.38 11.92 16.80
CA THR A 212 -6.83 12.08 18.16
C THR A 212 -7.70 13.00 19.00
#